data_AF-A0AAU6HVW1-F1
#
_entry.id   AF-A0AAU6HVW1-F1
#
_cell.length_a   1.000
_cell.length_b   1.000
_cell.length_c   1.000
_cell.angle_alpha   90.00
_cell.angle_beta   90.00
_cell.angle_gamma   90.00
#
_symmetry.space_group_name_H-M   'P 1'
#
loop_
_entity.id
_entity.type
_entity.pdbx_description
1 polymer ?
#
loop_
_entity_poly.entity_id
_entity_poly.type
_entity_poly.pdbx_seq_one_letter_code
_entity_poly.pdbx_strand_id
1 'polypeptide(L)' 'MATAPRSPAIIRGVDQALEDVRRGRTGEVPVHLRDAHYPGAKTLGHGQGYLYPHDFEHGVVTQQYLPT' A
#
# COMPACT_ATOMS: atom_id res chain seq x y z
N MET A 1 30.47 -7.88 10.01
CA MET A 1 29.86 -7.82 8.66
C MET A 1 30.98 -7.74 7.62
N ALA A 2 31.41 -8.87 7.07
CA ALA A 2 32.39 -8.92 5.98
C ALA A 2 32.10 -10.11 5.05
N THR A 3 31.49 -11.16 5.60
CA THR A 3 31.15 -12.41 4.90
C THR A 3 29.64 -12.59 4.65
N ALA A 4 28.80 -11.66 5.11
CA ALA A 4 27.36 -11.73 4.87
C ALA A 4 27.02 -11.29 3.43
N PRO A 5 26.02 -11.90 2.77
CA PRO A 5 25.51 -11.42 1.50
C PRO A 5 25.05 -9.96 1.61
N ARG A 6 25.54 -9.09 0.72
CA ARG A 6 25.21 -7.66 0.72
C ARG A 6 24.22 -7.36 -0.40
N SER A 7 23.10 -6.73 -0.06
CA SER A 7 22.12 -6.24 -1.04
C SER A 7 21.75 -4.78 -0.76
N PRO A 8 21.92 -3.88 -1.74
CA PRO A 8 21.42 -2.50 -1.67
C PRO A 8 19.95 -2.35 -2.11
N ALA A 9 19.24 -3.45 -2.41
CA ALA A 9 17.90 -3.39 -3.01
C ALA A 9 16.87 -2.63 -2.17
N ILE A 10 16.84 -2.86 -0.85
CA ILE A 10 15.89 -2.19 0.06
C ILE A 10 16.15 -0.69 0.11
N ILE A 11 17.42 -0.27 0.22
CA ILE A 11 17.79 1.15 0.26
C ILE A 11 17.30 1.84 -1.02
N ARG A 12 17.61 1.27 -2.19
CA ARG A 12 17.18 1.83 -3.47
C ARG A 12 15.67 1.89 -3.62
N GLY A 13 14.95 0.85 -3.21
CA GLY A 13 13.49 0.82 -3.31
C GLY A 13 12.82 1.90 -2.46
N VAL A 14 13.32 2.09 -1.22
CA VAL A 14 12.83 3.15 -0.33
C VAL A 14 13.17 4.53 -0.88
N ASP A 15 14.41 4.74 -1.35
CA ASP A 15 14.84 6.02 -1.92
C ASP A 15 14.00 6.41 -3.14
N GLN A 16 13.67 5.45 -4.01
CA GLN A 16 12.80 5.65 -5.17
C GLN A 16 11.38 6.05 -4.76
N ALA A 17 10.77 5.34 -3.80
CA ALA A 17 9.45 5.69 -3.30
C ALA A 17 9.41 7.09 -2.65
N LEU A 18 10.46 7.46 -1.91
CA LEU A 18 10.59 8.81 -1.35
C LEU A 18 10.72 9.88 -2.43
N GLU A 19 11.46 9.60 -3.49
CA GLU A 19 11.58 10.51 -4.63
C GLU A 19 10.26 10.71 -5.37
N ASP A 20 9.45 9.66 -5.54
CA ASP A 20 8.11 9.76 -6.12
C ASP A 20 7.23 10.74 -5.35
N VAL A 21 7.23 10.63 -4.01
CA VAL A 21 6.50 11.55 -3.14
C VAL A 21 7.01 12.99 -3.28
N ARG A 22 8.33 13.20 -3.24
CA ARG A 22 8.93 14.54 -3.39
C ARG A 22 8.64 15.20 -4.74
N ARG A 23 8.53 14.39 -5.79
CA ARG A 23 8.21 14.85 -7.16
C ARG A 23 6.69 15.01 -7.38
N GLY A 24 5.87 14.74 -6.38
CA GLY A 24 4.41 14.82 -6.50
C GLY A 24 3.80 13.71 -7.36
N ARG A 25 4.52 12.60 -7.59
CA ARG A 25 4.00 11.38 -8.25
C ARG A 25 3.16 10.56 -7.26
N THR A 26 2.20 11.22 -6.63
CA THR A 26 1.27 10.64 -5.68
C THR A 26 -0.15 10.72 -6.21
N GLY A 27 -1.03 9.91 -5.67
CA GLY A 27 -2.47 10.02 -5.91
C GLY A 27 -3.23 9.82 -4.61
N GLU A 28 -4.55 9.84 -4.70
CA GLU A 28 -5.38 9.57 -3.52
C GLU A 28 -5.27 8.09 -3.11
N VAL A 29 -5.45 7.84 -1.80
CA VAL A 29 -5.57 6.47 -1.30
C VAL A 29 -6.80 5.82 -1.94
N PRO A 30 -6.68 4.61 -2.54
CA PRO A 30 -7.82 3.89 -3.07
C PRO A 30 -8.93 3.72 -2.03
N VAL A 31 -10.19 3.88 -2.45
CA VAL A 31 -11.36 3.93 -1.54
C VAL A 31 -11.45 2.69 -0.64
N HIS A 32 -11.17 1.51 -1.19
CA HIS A 32 -11.16 0.23 -0.47
C HIS A 32 -10.01 0.11 0.55
N LEU A 33 -9.02 1.00 0.53
CA LEU A 33 -7.93 1.05 1.51
C LEU A 33 -8.10 2.17 2.55
N ARG A 34 -9.13 3.01 2.41
CA ARG A 34 -9.40 4.09 3.37
C ARG A 34 -10.05 3.53 4.63
N ASP A 35 -9.82 4.21 5.75
CA ASP A 35 -10.42 3.84 7.03
C ASP A 35 -11.95 3.87 6.98
N ALA A 36 -12.57 2.79 7.45
CA ALA A 36 -14.02 2.57 7.46
C ALA A 36 -14.66 2.84 8.83
N HIS A 37 -13.88 3.17 9.87
CA HIS A 37 -14.35 3.16 11.25
C HIS A 37 -14.90 4.50 11.76
N TYR A 38 -14.70 5.60 11.02
CA TYR A 38 -15.16 6.92 11.46
C TYR A 38 -16.58 7.25 10.98
N PRO A 39 -17.32 8.13 11.68
CA PRO A 39 -18.66 8.54 11.28
C PRO A 39 -18.68 9.15 9.86
N GLY A 40 -19.51 8.60 8.98
CA GLY A 40 -19.62 9.04 7.57
C GLY A 40 -18.78 8.22 6.58
N ALA A 41 -17.88 7.35 7.04
CA ALA A 41 -17.07 6.49 6.18
C ALA A 41 -17.91 5.64 5.22
N LYS A 42 -19.02 5.07 5.70
CA LYS A 42 -19.96 4.29 4.89
C LYS A 42 -20.62 5.12 3.78
N THR A 43 -21.00 6.36 4.07
CA THR A 43 -21.60 7.28 3.09
C THR A 43 -20.60 7.66 2.01
N LEU A 44 -19.33 7.78 2.38
CA LEU A 44 -18.21 8.08 1.48
C LEU A 44 -17.67 6.82 0.76
N GLY A 45 -18.22 5.64 1.04
CA GLY A 45 -17.78 4.37 0.45
C GLY A 45 -16.43 3.85 0.98
N HIS A 46 -15.86 4.44 2.03
CA HIS A 46 -14.55 4.04 2.53
C HIS A 46 -14.51 2.58 3.02
N GLY A 47 -13.46 1.87 2.65
CA GLY A 47 -13.29 0.44 2.92
C GLY A 47 -14.21 -0.47 2.11
N GLN A 48 -15.11 0.08 1.28
CA GLN A 48 -15.95 -0.72 0.40
C GLN A 48 -15.09 -1.41 -0.66
N GLY A 49 -15.23 -2.74 -0.75
CA GLY A 49 -14.43 -3.56 -1.68
C GLY A 49 -13.06 -3.98 -1.14
N TYR A 50 -12.74 -3.68 0.14
CA TYR A 50 -11.52 -4.19 0.76
C TYR A 50 -11.53 -5.72 0.82
N LEU A 51 -10.51 -6.35 0.26
CA LEU A 51 -10.26 -7.78 0.38
C LEU A 51 -9.27 -8.02 1.53
N TYR A 52 -9.73 -8.71 2.57
CA TYR A 52 -8.91 -9.08 3.71
C TYR A 52 -8.00 -10.27 3.33
N PRO A 53 -6.66 -10.09 3.24
CA PRO A 53 -5.79 -11.13 2.66
C PRO A 53 -5.83 -12.47 3.40
N HIS A 54 -6.10 -12.47 4.70
CA HIS A 54 -6.14 -13.67 5.52
C HIS A 54 -7.35 -14.57 5.27
N ASP A 55 -8.36 -14.09 4.54
CA ASP A 55 -9.49 -14.91 4.10
C ASP A 55 -9.16 -15.74 2.84
N PHE A 56 -8.00 -15.50 2.21
CA PHE A 56 -7.57 -16.18 0.98
C PHE A 56 -6.58 -17.30 1.29
N GLU A 57 -6.61 -18.37 0.49
CA GLU A 57 -5.84 -19.61 0.70
C GLU A 57 -4.35 -19.40 1.01
N HIS A 58 -3.74 -18.40 0.36
CA HIS A 58 -2.31 -18.11 0.50
C HIS A 58 -2.00 -16.92 1.44
N GLY A 59 -3.00 -16.35 2.11
CA GLY A 59 -2.82 -15.16 2.93
C GLY A 59 -2.47 -13.89 2.12
N VAL A 60 -2.68 -13.92 0.81
CA VAL A 60 -2.40 -12.85 -0.13
C VAL A 60 -3.54 -12.76 -1.13
N VAL A 61 -3.86 -11.54 -1.57
CA VAL A 61 -4.92 -11.28 -2.53
C VAL A 61 -4.44 -10.28 -3.58
N THR A 62 -4.85 -10.50 -4.83
CA THR A 62 -4.65 -9.51 -5.89
C THR A 62 -5.65 -8.39 -5.73
N GLN A 63 -5.16 -7.21 -5.40
CA GLN A 63 -5.94 -5.99 -5.23
C GLN A 63 -5.08 -4.78 -5.64
N GLN A 64 -5.71 -3.68 -6.04
CA GLN A 64 -5.01 -2.42 -6.31
C GLN A 64 -4.52 -1.81 -4.99
N TYR A 65 -3.21 -1.63 -4.81
CA TYR A 65 -2.64 -1.05 -3.59
C TYR A 65 -2.07 0.36 -3.77
N LEU A 66 -1.49 0.64 -4.92
CA LEU A 66 -1.00 1.97 -5.26
C LEU A 66 -2.16 2.86 -5.74
N PRO A 67 -2.01 4.19 -5.70
CA PRO A 67 -2.95 5.09 -6.36
C PRO A 67 -3.07 4.78 -7.86
N THR A 68 -4.27 4.98 -8.41
CA THR A 68 -4.56 4.96 -9.86
C THR A 68 -4.31 6.30 -10.50
#